data_AF-A0A831UTJ5-F1
#
_entry.id   AF-A0A831UTJ5-F1
#
_cell.length_a   1.000
_cell.length_b   1.000
_cell.length_c   1.000
_cell.angle_alpha   90.00
_cell.angle_beta   90.00
_cell.angle_gamma   90.00
#
_symmetry.space_group_name_H-M   'P 1'
#
loop_
_entity.id
_entity.type
_entity.pdbx_description
1 polymer ?
#
loop_
_entity_poly.entity_id
_entity_poly.type
_entity_poly.pdbx_seq_one_letter_code
_entity_poly.pdbx_strand_id
1 'polypeptide(L)'
;MSPEAEAIQTQIARLKPCHEHYVPNVRAIVEMIGCMQPGSIVECGKACSARRQEAAAYLAALVRWRNREGIPGQPQAYARKVYALLGSQTNHKIRLVDHVIAKLRDNTQRLCPEGEEDLDSIESRIQHLDICNHGWRINIQIVLREIGLGRRIAEWHAPNGVSTHGDTPDRIPVLKGLITSLIAWLESDIEGAGKWAQVLGKSNEEKRRLVASLCRRIHEQHAQHDTVTRLPAVPPLQCSRNT
;
A
#
# COMPACT_ATOMS: atom_id res chain seq x y z
N MET A 1 -22.35 23.02 1.02
CA MET A 1 -21.90 21.89 1.84
C MET A 1 -21.37 22.48 3.13
N SER A 2 -21.53 21.76 4.24
CA SER A 2 -20.91 22.10 5.51
C SER A 2 -19.37 22.01 5.44
N PRO A 3 -18.62 22.80 6.25
CA PRO A 3 -17.17 22.67 6.35
C PRO A 3 -16.72 21.25 6.70
N GLU A 4 -17.51 20.55 7.53
CA GLU A 4 -17.29 19.15 7.89
C GLU A 4 -17.40 18.24 6.66
N ALA A 5 -18.42 18.43 5.82
CA ALA A 5 -18.57 17.67 4.58
C ALA A 5 -17.40 17.93 3.60
N GLU A 6 -16.93 19.18 3.48
CA GLU A 6 -15.79 19.53 2.62
C GLU A 6 -14.48 18.88 3.09
N ALA A 7 -14.25 18.86 4.40
CA ALA A 7 -13.09 18.19 4.98
C ALA A 7 -13.14 16.67 4.76
N ILE A 8 -14.30 16.03 4.96
CA ILE A 8 -14.48 14.59 4.69
C ILE A 8 -14.32 14.29 3.19
N GLN A 9 -14.87 15.13 2.31
CA GLN A 9 -14.70 15.01 0.86
C GLN A 9 -13.23 15.09 0.46
N THR A 10 -12.44 15.94 1.13
CA THR A 10 -10.99 16.02 0.93
C THR A 10 -10.29 14.71 1.35
N GLN A 11 -10.71 14.09 2.46
CA GLN A 11 -10.19 12.78 2.86
C GLN A 11 -10.53 11.68 1.84
N ILE A 12 -11.75 11.68 1.31
CA ILE A 12 -12.16 10.77 0.22
C ILE A 12 -11.25 10.94 -0.99
N ALA A 13 -11.01 12.19 -1.44
CA ALA A 13 -10.15 12.45 -2.59
C ALA A 13 -8.70 11.97 -2.37
N ARG A 14 -8.18 12.11 -1.15
CA ARG A 14 -6.82 11.70 -0.76
C ARG A 14 -6.67 10.21 -0.46
N LEU A 15 -7.78 9.48 -0.34
CA LEU A 15 -7.76 8.04 -0.12
C LEU A 15 -6.95 7.37 -1.22
N LYS A 16 -5.97 6.54 -0.84
CA LYS A 16 -5.14 5.74 -1.74
C LYS A 16 -5.27 4.25 -1.40
N PRO A 17 -5.26 3.36 -2.41
CA PRO A 17 -5.19 1.92 -2.16
C PRO A 17 -3.87 1.60 -1.44
N CYS A 18 -4.00 0.98 -0.27
CA CYS A 18 -2.92 0.58 0.62
C CYS A 18 -3.26 -0.81 1.17
N HIS A 19 -2.35 -1.77 1.04
CA HIS A 19 -2.63 -3.14 1.43
C HIS A 19 -3.08 -3.28 2.90
N GLU A 20 -2.44 -2.56 3.82
CA GLU A 20 -2.70 -2.72 5.26
C GLU A 20 -3.87 -1.87 5.75
N HIS A 21 -3.97 -0.65 5.23
CA HIS A 21 -4.82 0.38 5.84
C HIS A 21 -6.01 0.75 4.98
N TYR A 22 -6.14 0.26 3.75
CA TYR A 22 -7.22 0.72 2.87
C TYR A 22 -8.61 0.37 3.38
N VAL A 23 -8.87 -0.88 3.76
CA VAL A 23 -10.16 -1.26 4.36
C VAL A 23 -10.41 -0.51 5.68
N PRO A 24 -9.46 -0.44 6.64
CA PRO A 24 -9.60 0.40 7.83
C PRO A 24 -9.90 1.87 7.51
N ASN A 25 -9.21 2.48 6.55
CA ASN A 25 -9.40 3.87 6.16
C ASN A 25 -10.76 4.11 5.52
N VAL A 26 -11.23 3.20 4.67
CA VAL A 26 -12.58 3.26 4.09
C VAL A 26 -13.62 3.22 5.22
N ARG A 27 -13.47 2.31 6.20
CA ARG A 27 -14.38 2.24 7.36
C ARG A 27 -14.34 3.51 8.21
N ALA A 28 -13.16 4.04 8.49
CA ALA A 28 -12.99 5.28 9.23
C ALA A 28 -13.68 6.45 8.52
N ILE A 29 -13.59 6.55 7.19
CA ILE A 29 -14.31 7.56 6.42
C ILE A 29 -15.83 7.35 6.54
N VAL A 30 -16.33 6.12 6.50
CA VAL A 30 -17.77 5.85 6.69
C VAL A 30 -18.23 6.30 8.08
N GLU A 31 -17.44 6.06 9.12
CA GLU A 31 -17.69 6.54 10.48
C GLU A 31 -17.71 8.08 10.54
N MET A 32 -16.73 8.75 9.92
CA MET A 32 -16.67 10.23 9.80
C MET A 32 -17.93 10.79 9.13
N ILE A 33 -18.41 10.13 8.06
CA ILE A 33 -19.66 10.52 7.39
C ILE A 33 -20.85 10.33 8.33
N GLY A 34 -20.90 9.23 9.08
CA GLY A 34 -21.98 8.92 10.00
C GLY A 34 -22.14 9.93 11.13
N CYS A 35 -21.04 10.31 11.77
CA CYS A 35 -21.04 11.34 12.82
C CYS A 35 -20.97 12.78 12.28
N MET A 36 -20.72 12.97 10.98
CA MET A 36 -20.42 14.27 10.37
C MET A 36 -19.27 15.00 11.08
N GLN A 37 -18.24 14.25 11.51
CA GLN A 37 -17.04 14.82 12.13
C GLN A 37 -15.81 14.40 11.34
N PRO A 38 -15.05 15.36 10.78
CA PRO A 38 -13.79 15.06 10.12
C PRO A 38 -12.80 14.45 11.11
N GLY A 39 -12.08 13.41 10.67
CA GLY A 39 -11.01 12.80 11.43
C GLY A 39 -9.77 12.58 10.57
N SER A 40 -8.88 11.73 11.05
CA SER A 40 -7.68 11.31 10.33
C SER A 40 -7.85 9.89 9.78
N ILE A 41 -7.37 9.69 8.56
CA ILE A 41 -7.11 8.36 8.01
C ILE A 41 -5.65 8.01 8.22
N VAL A 42 -5.36 6.72 8.26
CA VAL A 42 -4.00 6.23 8.44
C VAL A 42 -3.20 6.45 7.16
N GLU A 43 -2.13 7.25 7.24
CA GLU A 43 -1.23 7.45 6.11
C GLU A 43 -0.35 6.21 5.89
N CYS A 44 -0.47 5.64 4.69
CA CYS A 44 0.38 4.56 4.22
C CYS A 44 1.86 4.95 4.37
N GLY A 45 2.65 4.08 5.01
CA GLY A 45 4.06 4.31 5.24
C GLY A 45 4.41 5.03 6.53
N LYS A 46 3.53 5.87 7.11
CA LYS A 46 3.76 6.47 8.45
C LYS A 46 3.35 5.54 9.59
N ALA A 47 2.29 4.77 9.40
CA ALA A 47 1.73 3.91 10.44
C ALA A 47 2.14 2.44 10.39
N CYS A 48 2.88 2.01 9.36
CA CYS A 48 3.38 0.64 9.21
C CYS A 48 4.60 0.38 10.14
N SER A 49 4.45 0.56 11.45
CA SER A 49 5.54 0.50 12.43
C SER A 49 6.29 -0.84 12.40
N ALA A 50 5.55 -1.95 12.31
CA ALA A 50 6.13 -3.29 12.18
C ALA A 50 6.98 -3.42 10.91
N ARG A 51 6.49 -2.96 9.75
CA ARG A 51 7.26 -3.00 8.49
C ARG A 51 8.49 -2.11 8.52
N ARG A 52 8.40 -0.93 9.15
CA ARG A 52 9.55 -0.05 9.36
C ARG A 52 10.61 -0.70 10.24
N GLN A 53 10.21 -1.40 11.31
CA GLN A 53 11.12 -2.16 12.14
C GLN A 53 11.80 -3.29 11.35
N GLU A 54 11.05 -4.01 10.51
CA GLU A 54 11.61 -5.03 9.62
C GLU A 54 12.61 -4.42 8.62
N ALA A 55 12.24 -3.32 7.97
CA ALA A 55 13.11 -2.61 7.04
C ALA A 55 14.40 -2.12 7.71
N ALA A 56 14.29 -1.57 8.92
CA ALA A 56 15.44 -1.17 9.73
C ALA A 56 16.32 -2.37 10.11
N ALA A 57 15.73 -3.52 10.42
CA ALA A 57 16.48 -4.75 10.72
C ALA A 57 17.23 -5.29 9.49
N TYR A 58 16.60 -5.29 8.31
CA TYR A 58 17.26 -5.62 7.04
C TYR A 58 18.38 -4.62 6.70
N LEU A 59 18.13 -3.32 6.88
CA LEU A 59 19.14 -2.28 6.65
C LEU A 59 20.35 -2.48 7.56
N ALA A 60 20.14 -2.71 8.86
CA ALA A 60 21.22 -2.99 9.80
C ALA A 60 21.99 -4.25 9.39
N ALA A 61 21.29 -5.33 9.03
CA ALA A 61 21.91 -6.56 8.55
C ALA A 61 22.76 -6.38 7.28
N LEU A 62 22.29 -5.58 6.33
CA LEU A 62 23.01 -5.26 5.09
C LEU A 62 24.26 -4.43 5.36
N VAL A 63 24.18 -3.42 6.24
CA VAL A 63 25.35 -2.62 6.65
C VAL A 63 26.41 -3.51 7.30
N ARG A 64 26.00 -4.43 8.19
CA ARG A 64 26.94 -5.37 8.82
C ARG A 64 27.60 -6.30 7.81
N TRP A 65 26.80 -6.88 6.90
CA TRP A 65 27.33 -7.72 5.82
C TRP A 65 28.32 -6.93 4.98
N ARG A 66 27.97 -5.71 4.54
CA ARG A 66 28.82 -4.80 3.75
C ARG A 66 30.15 -4.50 4.45
N ASN A 67 30.12 -4.23 5.75
CA ASN A 67 31.30 -3.93 6.57
C ASN A 67 32.18 -5.16 6.92
N ARG A 68 31.84 -6.34 6.39
CA ARG A 68 32.55 -7.60 6.67
C ARG A 68 32.49 -8.03 8.13
N GLU A 69 31.46 -7.62 8.85
CA GLU A 69 31.28 -8.08 10.23
C GLU A 69 30.96 -9.58 10.23
N GLY A 70 31.38 -10.29 11.29
CA GLY A 70 31.06 -11.72 11.43
C GLY A 70 29.55 -12.00 11.49
N ILE A 71 29.16 -13.23 11.11
CA ILE A 71 27.78 -13.70 11.29
C ILE A 71 27.45 -13.61 12.77
N PRO A 72 26.40 -12.86 13.15
CA PRO A 72 26.08 -12.68 14.55
C PRO A 72 25.41 -13.93 15.13
N GLY A 73 25.58 -14.12 16.44
CA GLY A 73 24.89 -15.18 17.18
C GLY A 73 23.36 -15.00 17.23
N GLN A 74 22.67 -15.97 17.85
CA GLN A 74 21.26 -15.83 18.23
C GLN A 74 21.10 -14.59 19.14
N PRO A 75 20.05 -13.75 19.00
CA PRO A 75 18.81 -13.96 18.24
C PRO A 75 18.73 -13.18 16.90
N GLN A 76 19.85 -12.83 16.24
CA GLN A 76 19.85 -11.93 15.07
C GLN A 76 19.41 -12.60 13.75
N ALA A 77 18.14 -12.99 13.67
CA ALA A 77 17.55 -13.74 12.56
C ALA A 77 17.68 -13.03 11.20
N TYR A 78 17.47 -11.70 11.14
CA TYR A 78 17.59 -10.93 9.90
C TYR A 78 19.02 -10.90 9.35
N ALA A 79 20.01 -10.70 10.23
CA ALA A 79 21.42 -10.73 9.82
C ALA A 79 21.80 -12.10 9.27
N ARG A 80 21.42 -13.19 9.95
CA ARG A 80 21.66 -14.54 9.44
C ARG A 80 20.99 -14.78 8.09
N LYS A 81 19.75 -14.32 7.89
CA LYS A 81 19.05 -14.42 6.61
C LYS A 81 19.77 -13.65 5.51
N VAL A 82 20.19 -12.41 5.75
CA VAL A 82 20.93 -11.59 4.78
C VAL A 82 22.24 -12.28 4.37
N TYR A 83 23.01 -12.79 5.35
CA TYR A 83 24.27 -13.48 5.07
C TYR A 83 24.05 -14.78 4.29
N ALA A 84 22.99 -15.53 4.60
CA ALA A 84 22.64 -16.74 3.86
C ALA A 84 22.22 -16.45 2.42
N LEU A 85 21.48 -15.36 2.18
CA LEU A 85 21.05 -14.96 0.85
C LEU A 85 22.20 -14.43 0.00
N LEU A 86 23.07 -13.59 0.55
CA LEU A 86 24.16 -12.95 -0.18
C LEU A 86 25.41 -13.82 -0.32
N GLY A 87 25.67 -14.69 0.65
CA GLY A 87 26.85 -15.54 0.70
C GLY A 87 28.15 -14.73 0.84
N SER A 88 29.22 -15.22 0.21
CA SER A 88 30.54 -14.58 0.22
C SER A 88 30.53 -13.23 -0.48
N GLN A 89 31.35 -12.32 0.03
CA GLN A 89 31.47 -10.96 -0.49
C GLN A 89 32.36 -10.92 -1.72
N THR A 90 31.90 -10.22 -2.75
CA THR A 90 32.70 -9.80 -3.91
C THR A 90 32.50 -8.30 -4.12
N ASN A 91 33.46 -7.63 -4.77
CA ASN A 91 33.35 -6.19 -5.06
C ASN A 91 32.08 -5.84 -5.85
N HIS A 92 31.62 -6.76 -6.72
CA HIS A 92 30.37 -6.60 -7.46
C HIS A 92 29.15 -6.66 -6.53
N LYS A 93 29.07 -7.66 -5.65
CA LYS A 93 27.95 -7.78 -4.69
C LYS A 93 27.89 -6.61 -3.70
N ILE A 94 29.05 -6.11 -3.28
CA ILE A 94 29.12 -4.92 -2.39
C ILE A 94 28.49 -3.71 -3.07
N ARG A 95 28.81 -3.45 -4.34
CA ARG A 95 28.20 -2.35 -5.11
C ARG A 95 26.67 -2.49 -5.19
N LEU A 96 26.17 -3.67 -5.53
CA LEU A 96 24.72 -3.93 -5.58
C LEU A 96 24.03 -3.75 -4.22
N VAL A 97 24.67 -4.19 -3.13
CA VAL A 97 24.15 -4.01 -1.77
C VAL A 97 24.15 -2.53 -1.36
N ASP A 98 25.12 -1.74 -1.79
CA ASP A 98 25.15 -0.29 -1.53
C ASP A 98 23.94 0.42 -2.16
N HIS A 99 23.51 0.03 -3.36
CA HIS A 99 22.28 0.53 -3.97
C HIS A 99 21.03 0.15 -3.16
N VAL A 100 20.94 -1.09 -2.65
CA VAL A 100 19.82 -1.53 -1.81
C VAL A 100 19.80 -0.75 -0.48
N ILE A 101 20.96 -0.52 0.14
CA ILE A 101 21.09 0.27 1.37
C ILE A 101 20.62 1.72 1.13
N ALA A 102 21.05 2.35 0.04
CA ALA A 102 20.65 3.71 -0.29
C ALA A 102 19.13 3.82 -0.49
N LYS A 103 18.52 2.84 -1.18
CA LYS A 103 17.07 2.78 -1.37
C LYS A 103 16.32 2.67 -0.04
N LEU A 104 16.73 1.74 0.83
CA LEU A 104 16.07 1.52 2.13
C LEU A 104 16.22 2.71 3.09
N ARG A 105 17.26 3.54 2.93
CA ARG A 105 17.49 4.70 3.79
C ARG A 105 16.57 5.87 3.47
N ASP A 106 16.55 6.33 2.22
CA ASP A 106 15.84 7.58 1.94
C ASP A 106 15.36 7.78 0.49
N ASN A 107 15.38 6.76 -0.37
CA ASN A 107 14.96 6.82 -1.79
C ASN A 107 15.59 7.96 -2.65
N THR A 108 16.43 8.83 -2.08
CA THR A 108 16.88 10.10 -2.67
C THR A 108 18.38 10.13 -2.93
N GLN A 109 19.13 9.17 -2.39
CA GLN A 109 20.58 9.15 -2.52
C GLN A 109 20.98 8.43 -3.82
N ARG A 110 21.25 9.21 -4.87
CA ARG A 110 21.87 8.75 -6.12
C ARG A 110 23.30 8.29 -5.83
N LEU A 111 23.54 6.99 -5.93
CA LEU A 111 24.89 6.42 -5.90
C LEU A 111 25.29 6.10 -7.34
N CYS A 112 25.86 7.06 -8.08
CA CYS A 112 26.59 6.77 -9.32
C CYS A 112 28.04 7.19 -9.15
N PRO A 113 28.99 6.25 -9.10
CA PRO A 113 30.33 6.53 -9.61
C PRO A 113 30.25 6.63 -11.14
N GLU A 114 30.98 7.57 -11.73
CA GLU A 114 31.06 7.72 -13.18
C GLU A 114 31.52 6.41 -13.85
N GLY A 115 30.77 5.94 -14.86
CA GLY A 115 31.24 4.94 -15.82
C GLY A 115 30.72 3.50 -15.73
N GLU A 116 29.79 3.15 -14.84
CA GLU A 116 29.22 1.79 -14.79
C GLU A 116 27.68 1.79 -14.65
N GLU A 117 27.03 1.07 -15.57
CA GLU A 117 25.59 0.75 -15.68
C GLU A 117 24.58 1.91 -15.52
N ASP A 118 23.71 2.06 -16.51
CA ASP A 118 22.61 3.02 -16.50
C ASP A 118 21.77 2.90 -15.21
N LEU A 119 21.88 3.88 -14.33
CA LEU A 119 21.16 3.96 -13.05
C LEU A 119 19.66 3.95 -13.25
N ASP A 120 19.14 4.48 -14.35
CA ASP A 120 17.70 4.46 -14.61
C ASP A 120 17.21 3.01 -14.71
N SER A 121 18.09 2.11 -15.16
CA SER A 121 17.84 0.67 -15.17
C SER A 121 17.85 0.08 -13.75
N ILE A 122 18.82 0.40 -12.89
CA ILE A 122 18.91 -0.12 -11.50
C ILE A 122 17.83 0.48 -10.60
N GLU A 123 17.55 1.78 -10.69
CA GLU A 123 16.59 2.52 -9.89
C GLU A 123 15.14 2.10 -10.20
N SER A 124 14.82 1.89 -11.48
CA SER A 124 13.55 1.28 -11.92
C SER A 124 13.34 -0.11 -11.30
N ARG A 125 14.41 -0.90 -11.20
CA ARG A 125 14.38 -2.27 -10.68
C ARG A 125 14.27 -2.37 -9.16
N ILE A 126 14.40 -1.28 -8.40
CA ILE A 126 14.21 -1.30 -6.93
C ILE A 126 12.94 -0.51 -6.53
N GLN A 127 12.11 -0.09 -7.50
CA GLN A 127 10.83 0.58 -7.26
C GLN A 127 9.84 -0.26 -6.42
N HIS A 128 10.05 -1.58 -6.31
CA HIS A 128 9.21 -2.46 -5.51
C HIS A 128 9.67 -2.66 -4.05
N LEU A 129 10.74 -1.98 -3.61
CA LEU A 129 11.19 -1.98 -2.21
C LEU A 129 10.69 -0.79 -1.40
N ASP A 130 9.72 -0.03 -1.91
CA ASP A 130 8.95 0.86 -1.06
C ASP A 130 8.32 0.04 0.06
N ILE A 131 8.58 0.40 1.33
CA ILE A 131 8.17 -0.36 2.54
C ILE A 131 6.65 -0.61 2.58
N CYS A 132 5.92 0.21 1.86
CA CYS A 132 4.48 0.19 1.72
C CYS A 132 3.96 -0.85 0.71
N ASN A 133 4.83 -1.43 -0.12
CA ASN A 133 4.50 -2.51 -1.06
C ASN A 133 4.11 -3.78 -0.28
N HIS A 134 3.01 -4.44 -0.65
CA HIS A 134 2.60 -5.71 -0.03
C HIS A 134 3.67 -6.80 -0.16
N GLY A 135 4.24 -6.90 -1.36
CA GLY A 135 5.32 -7.81 -1.70
C GLY A 135 6.66 -7.44 -1.09
N TRP A 136 6.80 -6.31 -0.37
CA TRP A 136 8.08 -5.77 0.09
C TRP A 136 9.01 -6.84 0.71
N ARG A 137 8.48 -7.64 1.65
CA ARG A 137 9.25 -8.68 2.35
C ARG A 137 9.75 -9.79 1.41
N ILE A 138 8.95 -10.14 0.42
CA ILE A 138 9.29 -11.16 -0.57
C ILE A 138 10.28 -10.56 -1.57
N ASN A 139 10.00 -9.35 -2.04
CA ASN A 139 10.80 -8.62 -3.01
C ASN A 139 12.22 -8.37 -2.49
N ILE A 140 12.40 -7.94 -1.23
CA ILE A 140 13.76 -7.77 -0.66
C ILE A 140 14.52 -9.09 -0.60
N GLN A 141 13.87 -10.20 -0.26
CA GLN A 141 14.53 -11.51 -0.22
C GLN A 141 14.93 -12.01 -1.61
N ILE A 142 14.08 -11.79 -2.61
CA ILE A 142 14.38 -12.11 -4.01
C ILE A 142 15.60 -11.31 -4.47
N VAL A 143 15.60 -9.99 -4.25
CA VAL A 143 16.73 -9.11 -4.61
C VAL A 143 18.03 -9.61 -3.97
N LEU A 144 18.04 -9.89 -2.67
CA LEU A 144 19.24 -10.38 -2.00
C LEU A 144 19.70 -11.74 -2.51
N ARG A 145 18.77 -12.63 -2.86
CA ARG A 145 19.09 -13.94 -3.44
C ARG A 145 19.77 -13.80 -4.80
N GLU A 146 19.22 -12.98 -5.69
CA GLU A 146 19.78 -12.79 -7.04
C GLU A 146 21.18 -12.15 -6.97
N ILE A 147 21.37 -11.16 -6.08
CA ILE A 147 22.71 -10.62 -5.79
C ILE A 147 23.65 -11.74 -5.30
N GLY A 148 23.18 -12.58 -4.39
CA GLY A 148 23.95 -13.72 -3.88
C GLY A 148 24.38 -14.72 -4.95
N LEU A 149 23.53 -14.96 -5.95
CA LEU A 149 23.80 -15.81 -7.11
C LEU A 149 24.71 -15.14 -8.15
N GLY A 150 25.07 -13.86 -7.97
CA GLY A 150 25.91 -13.11 -8.90
C GLY A 150 25.22 -12.81 -10.24
N ARG A 151 23.88 -12.88 -10.27
CA ARG A 151 23.10 -12.58 -11.47
C ARG A 151 22.95 -11.08 -11.61
N ARG A 152 23.06 -10.60 -12.85
CA ARG A 152 22.70 -9.21 -13.17
C ARG A 152 21.22 -9.02 -12.93
N ILE A 153 20.85 -7.86 -12.41
CA ILE A 153 19.45 -7.45 -12.23
C ILE A 153 18.87 -6.96 -13.58
N ALA A 154 19.61 -7.09 -14.69
CA ALA A 154 19.08 -6.84 -16.03
C ALA A 154 17.97 -7.85 -16.32
N GLU A 155 16.78 -7.39 -16.73
CA GLU A 155 15.56 -8.18 -16.99
C GLU A 155 14.61 -8.43 -15.81
N TRP A 156 14.70 -7.68 -14.70
CA TRP A 156 13.58 -7.66 -13.74
C TRP A 156 12.42 -6.81 -14.28
N HIS A 157 11.73 -7.34 -15.30
CA HIS A 157 10.32 -7.02 -15.52
C HIS A 157 9.50 -7.90 -14.58
N ALA A 158 8.33 -7.44 -14.16
CA ALA A 158 7.44 -8.21 -13.30
C ALA A 158 6.85 -9.40 -14.08
N PRO A 159 7.42 -10.61 -13.93
CA PRO A 159 6.57 -11.74 -13.57
C PRO A 159 7.02 -12.44 -12.27
N ASN A 160 8.19 -12.10 -11.71
CA ASN A 160 8.76 -12.77 -10.52
C ASN A 160 8.81 -11.93 -9.23
N GLY A 161 8.64 -10.60 -9.34
CA GLY A 161 8.36 -9.75 -8.18
C GLY A 161 6.86 -9.74 -7.93
N VAL A 162 6.42 -9.80 -6.67
CA VAL A 162 5.00 -9.56 -6.36
C VAL A 162 4.78 -8.07 -6.61
N SER A 163 4.15 -7.80 -7.76
CA SER A 163 3.94 -6.44 -8.26
C SER A 163 2.99 -5.65 -7.36
N THR A 164 3.15 -4.35 -7.54
CA THR A 164 2.29 -3.21 -7.21
C THR A 164 2.10 -2.81 -5.74
N HIS A 165 2.67 -1.65 -5.45
CA HIS A 165 1.85 -0.56 -4.93
C HIS A 165 0.60 -0.38 -5.81
N GLY A 166 -0.58 -0.59 -5.25
CA GLY A 166 -1.83 -0.51 -5.99
C GLY A 166 -2.38 -1.90 -6.28
N ASP A 167 -3.66 -2.05 -6.05
CA ASP A 167 -4.44 -3.27 -6.18
C ASP A 167 -4.14 -4.36 -5.16
N THR A 168 -5.10 -4.51 -4.24
CA THR A 168 -5.18 -5.63 -3.29
C THR A 168 -6.34 -6.52 -3.71
N PRO A 169 -6.14 -7.47 -4.65
CA PRO A 169 -7.20 -8.38 -5.08
C PRO A 169 -7.84 -9.14 -3.90
N ASP A 170 -7.03 -9.46 -2.89
CA ASP A 170 -7.46 -10.15 -1.66
C ASP A 170 -8.44 -9.33 -0.79
N ARG A 171 -8.45 -8.00 -0.94
CA ARG A 171 -9.37 -7.11 -0.20
C ARG A 171 -10.64 -6.77 -0.98
N ILE A 172 -10.69 -7.07 -2.28
CA ILE A 172 -11.87 -6.84 -3.12
C ILE A 172 -13.14 -7.48 -2.52
N PRO A 173 -13.14 -8.72 -2.00
CA PRO A 173 -14.35 -9.29 -1.38
C PRO A 173 -14.85 -8.48 -0.19
N VAL A 174 -13.93 -7.97 0.65
CA VAL A 174 -14.29 -7.16 1.82
C VAL A 174 -14.84 -5.79 1.41
N LEU A 175 -14.21 -5.17 0.40
CA LEU A 175 -14.68 -3.90 -0.16
C LEU A 175 -16.03 -4.05 -0.86
N LYS A 176 -16.24 -5.16 -1.59
CA LYS A 176 -17.50 -5.48 -2.25
C LYS A 176 -18.63 -5.58 -1.24
N GLY A 177 -18.44 -6.31 -0.13
CA GLY A 177 -19.43 -6.38 0.95
C GLY A 177 -19.74 -5.01 1.55
N LEU A 178 -18.71 -4.19 1.80
CA LEU A 178 -18.90 -2.85 2.33
C LEU A 178 -19.65 -1.92 1.36
N ILE A 179 -19.25 -1.87 0.08
CA ILE A 179 -19.92 -1.03 -0.93
C ILE A 179 -21.36 -1.48 -1.12
N THR A 180 -21.64 -2.79 -1.12
CA THR A 180 -23.02 -3.31 -1.20
C THR A 180 -23.88 -2.74 -0.09
N SER A 181 -23.41 -2.77 1.17
CA SER A 181 -24.15 -2.18 2.28
C SER A 181 -24.28 -0.64 2.19
N LEU A 182 -23.27 0.05 1.66
CA LEU A 182 -23.35 1.50 1.45
C LEU A 182 -24.37 1.88 0.38
N ILE A 183 -24.47 1.08 -0.68
CA ILE A 183 -25.49 1.24 -1.73
C ILE A 183 -26.88 0.98 -1.17
N ALA A 184 -27.07 -0.10 -0.41
CA ALA A 184 -28.34 -0.37 0.28
C ALA A 184 -28.77 0.82 1.16
N TRP A 185 -27.82 1.42 1.90
CA TRP A 185 -28.11 2.63 2.68
C TRP A 185 -28.51 3.84 1.82
N LEU A 186 -27.85 4.05 0.66
CA LEU A 186 -28.26 5.08 -0.31
C LEU A 186 -29.67 4.84 -0.87
N GLU A 187 -30.07 3.58 -1.01
CA GLU A 187 -31.40 3.17 -1.47
C GLU A 187 -32.45 3.15 -0.34
N SER A 188 -32.05 3.51 0.89
CA SER A 188 -32.88 3.46 2.09
C SER A 188 -33.30 2.03 2.52
N ASP A 189 -32.58 1.01 2.04
CA ASP A 189 -32.67 -0.36 2.51
C ASP A 189 -31.83 -0.55 3.78
N ILE A 190 -32.49 -0.44 4.94
CA ILE A 190 -31.87 -0.55 6.26
C ILE A 190 -31.38 -1.98 6.54
N GLU A 191 -32.11 -2.99 6.06
CA GLU A 191 -31.76 -4.40 6.28
C GLU A 191 -30.50 -4.76 5.47
N GLY A 192 -30.45 -4.40 4.19
CA GLY A 192 -29.26 -4.60 3.34
C GLY A 192 -28.05 -3.76 3.75
N ALA A 193 -28.27 -2.58 4.35
CA ALA A 193 -27.20 -1.78 4.92
C ALA A 193 -26.62 -2.39 6.22
N GLY A 194 -27.41 -3.20 6.93
CA GLY A 194 -27.00 -3.89 8.16
C GLY A 194 -26.42 -2.94 9.20
N LYS A 195 -25.25 -3.29 9.77
CA LYS A 195 -24.58 -2.45 10.79
C LYS A 195 -24.25 -1.04 10.29
N TRP A 196 -24.09 -0.84 8.98
CA TRP A 196 -23.74 0.47 8.43
C TRP A 196 -24.91 1.44 8.46
N ALA A 197 -26.16 0.96 8.53
CA ALA A 197 -27.31 1.82 8.79
C ALA A 197 -27.22 2.50 10.15
N GLN A 198 -26.75 1.79 11.18
CA GLN A 198 -26.55 2.35 12.52
C GLN A 198 -25.40 3.36 12.53
N VAL A 199 -24.28 3.03 11.88
CA VAL A 199 -23.11 3.92 11.79
C VAL A 199 -23.44 5.22 11.05
N LEU A 200 -24.08 5.11 9.88
CA LEU A 200 -24.42 6.28 9.05
C LEU A 200 -25.60 7.08 9.62
N GLY A 201 -26.49 6.42 10.37
CA GLY A 201 -27.67 7.01 10.97
C GLY A 201 -28.66 7.55 9.92
N LYS A 202 -29.42 8.57 10.32
CA LYS A 202 -30.43 9.20 9.46
C LYS A 202 -29.78 9.80 8.20
N SER A 203 -30.33 9.43 7.05
CA SER A 203 -29.96 9.98 5.74
C SER A 203 -30.29 11.47 5.65
N ASN A 204 -29.34 12.24 5.11
CA ASN A 204 -29.51 13.61 4.64
C ASN A 204 -28.73 13.79 3.33
N GLU A 205 -28.94 14.92 2.65
CA GLU A 205 -28.34 15.17 1.35
C GLU A 205 -26.80 15.13 1.37
N GLU A 206 -26.17 15.69 2.40
CA GLU A 206 -24.70 15.75 2.52
C GLU A 206 -24.10 14.36 2.71
N LYS A 207 -24.63 13.57 3.65
CA LYS A 207 -24.20 12.19 3.88
C LYS A 207 -24.37 11.32 2.64
N ARG A 208 -25.50 11.45 1.94
CA ARG A 208 -25.74 10.74 0.66
C ARG A 208 -24.68 11.09 -0.38
N ARG A 209 -24.36 12.38 -0.54
CA ARG A 209 -23.30 12.85 -1.45
C ARG A 209 -21.94 12.27 -1.06
N LEU A 210 -21.57 12.30 0.21
CA LEU A 210 -20.29 11.78 0.70
C LEU A 210 -20.17 10.26 0.52
N VAL A 211 -21.21 9.49 0.85
CA VAL A 211 -21.22 8.03 0.63
C VAL A 211 -21.08 7.71 -0.86
N ALA A 212 -21.83 8.39 -1.73
CA ALA A 212 -21.71 8.19 -3.17
C ALA A 212 -20.32 8.57 -3.71
N SER A 213 -19.73 9.68 -3.23
CA SER A 213 -18.35 10.08 -3.54
C SER A 213 -17.34 9.01 -3.13
N LEU A 214 -17.47 8.45 -1.93
CA LEU A 214 -16.60 7.38 -1.44
C LEU A 214 -16.72 6.12 -2.31
N CYS A 215 -17.94 5.67 -2.60
CA CYS A 215 -18.15 4.50 -3.45
C CYS A 215 -17.57 4.71 -4.86
N ARG A 216 -17.77 5.90 -5.45
CA ARG A 216 -17.19 6.25 -6.75
C ARG A 216 -15.66 6.24 -6.71
N ARG A 217 -15.06 6.80 -5.68
CA ARG A 217 -13.60 6.79 -5.51
C ARG A 217 -13.04 5.37 -5.45
N ILE A 218 -13.67 4.48 -4.69
CA ILE A 218 -13.26 3.08 -4.59
C ILE A 218 -13.44 2.37 -5.94
N HIS A 219 -14.52 2.66 -6.67
CA HIS A 219 -14.76 2.14 -8.02
C HIS A 219 -13.67 2.56 -9.01
N GLU A 220 -13.34 3.86 -9.07
CA GLU A 220 -12.28 4.38 -9.93
C GLU A 220 -10.93 3.70 -9.63
N GLN A 221 -10.63 3.48 -8.35
CA GLN A 221 -9.41 2.83 -7.90
C GLN A 221 -9.32 1.35 -8.28
N HIS A 222 -10.43 0.71 -8.66
CA HIS A 222 -10.49 -0.72 -8.99
C HIS A 222 -11.13 -1.00 -10.36
N ALA A 223 -11.23 0.01 -11.23
CA ALA A 223 -11.92 -0.08 -12.51
C ALA A 223 -11.29 -1.08 -13.49
N GLN A 224 -10.02 -1.44 -13.32
CA GLN A 224 -9.27 -2.35 -14.19
C GLN A 224 -9.42 -3.84 -13.83
N HIS A 225 -10.16 -4.19 -12.76
CA HIS A 225 -10.34 -5.60 -12.37
C HIS A 225 -11.51 -6.28 -13.10
N ASP A 226 -11.24 -7.48 -13.60
CA ASP A 226 -12.07 -8.23 -14.53
C ASP A 226 -13.46 -8.63 -13.97
N THR A 227 -14.35 -8.99 -14.90
CA THR A 227 -15.80 -9.22 -14.83
C THR A 227 -16.33 -10.10 -13.69
N VAL A 228 -15.53 -10.95 -13.05
CA VAL A 228 -15.93 -11.81 -11.92
C VAL A 228 -15.89 -11.06 -10.57
N THR A 229 -15.12 -9.97 -10.50
CA THR A 229 -14.81 -9.19 -9.29
C THR A 229 -15.35 -7.75 -9.30
N ARG A 230 -16.31 -7.46 -10.18
CA ARG A 230 -16.86 -6.10 -10.29
C ARG A 230 -17.50 -5.64 -8.98
N LEU A 231 -17.13 -4.44 -8.55
CA LEU A 231 -17.80 -3.72 -7.48
C LEU A 231 -19.19 -3.28 -7.96
N PRO A 232 -20.22 -3.33 -7.09
CA PRO A 232 -21.60 -3.03 -7.47
C PRO A 232 -21.74 -1.57 -7.88
N ALA A 233 -22.35 -1.30 -9.04
CA ALA A 233 -22.50 0.06 -9.58
C ALA A 233 -23.15 1.00 -8.56
N VAL A 234 -22.55 2.17 -8.35
CA VAL A 234 -23.12 3.19 -7.47
C VAL A 234 -24.33 3.78 -8.17
N PRO A 235 -25.53 3.73 -7.57
CA PRO A 235 -26.71 4.31 -8.19
C PRO A 235 -26.54 5.82 -8.35
N PRO A 236 -27.10 6.42 -9.42
CA PRO A 236 -27.11 7.87 -9.56
C PRO A 236 -27.84 8.48 -8.37
N LEU A 237 -27.25 9.52 -7.77
CA LEU A 237 -27.91 10.26 -6.70
C LEU A 237 -29.20 10.87 -7.25
N GLN A 238 -30.34 10.36 -6.80
CA GLN A 238 -31.61 11.03 -7.03
C GLN A 238 -31.61 12.32 -6.21
N CYS A 239 -31.54 13.47 -6.88
CA CYS A 239 -31.83 14.74 -6.24
C CYS A 239 -33.27 14.67 -5.74
N SER A 240 -33.47 14.84 -4.43
CA SER A 240 -34.81 14.99 -3.88
C SER A 240 -35.47 16.17 -4.59
N ARG A 241 -36.50 15.90 -5.40
CA ARG A 241 -37.41 16.96 -5.82
C ARG A 241 -38.09 17.42 -4.54
N ASN A 242 -37.76 18.64 -4.11
CA ASN A 242 -38.49 19.30 -3.05
C ASN A 242 -39.97 19.34 -3.45
N THR A 243 -40.80 18.57 -2.74
CA THR A 243 -42.25 18.77 -2.65
C THR A 243 -42.54 19.49 -1.36
#